data_AF-A0A7R9PEH7-F1
#
_entry.id   AF-A0A7R9PEH7-F1
#
_cell.length_a   1.000
_cell.length_b   1.000
_cell.length_c   1.000
_cell.angle_alpha   90.00
_cell.angle_beta   90.00
_cell.angle_gamma   90.00
#
_symmetry.space_group_name_H-M   'P 1'
#
loop_
_entity.id
_entity.type
_entity.pdbx_description
1 polymer ?
#
loop_
_entity_poly.entity_id
_entity_poly.type
_entity_poly.pdbx_seq_one_letter_code
_entity_poly.pdbx_strand_id
1 'polypeptide(L)' 'MLIFSGSILYAFETSLSEKRMRFGEALMQCGLVTILSSYDVTKMEKTPSALTHDPKAFFFAPNEEIWLDFQKRTS' A
#
# COMPACT_ATOMS: atom_id res chain seq x y z
N MET A 1 36.99 -18.92 10.86
CA MET A 1 35.63 -18.74 11.43
C MET A 1 35.42 -17.26 11.63
N LEU A 2 34.82 -16.56 10.65
CA LEU A 2 34.56 -15.12 10.73
C LEU A 2 33.34 -14.91 11.63
N ILE A 3 33.57 -14.40 12.85
CA ILE A 3 32.50 -13.97 13.75
C ILE A 3 31.98 -12.66 13.18
N PHE A 4 30.87 -12.73 12.43
CA PHE A 4 30.14 -11.51 12.05
C PHE A 4 29.65 -10.87 13.36
N SER A 5 30.28 -9.75 13.74
CA SER A 5 29.83 -8.91 14.85
C SER A 5 28.35 -8.55 14.67
N GLY A 6 27.56 -8.62 15.75
CA GLY A 6 26.13 -8.32 15.72
C GLY A 6 25.79 -6.93 15.16
N SER A 7 26.75 -6.00 15.17
CA SER A 7 26.62 -4.66 14.58
C SER A 7 26.52 -4.69 13.05
N ILE A 8 27.21 -5.62 12.39
CA ILE A 8 27.20 -5.74 10.91
C ILE A 8 25.87 -6.36 10.46
N LEU A 9 25.36 -7.35 11.20
CA LEU A 9 24.06 -7.97 10.92
C LEU A 9 22.91 -6.97 11.09
N TYR A 10 22.94 -6.16 12.15
CA TYR A 10 21.94 -5.11 12.39
C TYR A 10 21.98 -3.99 11.33
N ALA A 11 23.18 -3.55 10.94
CA ALA A 11 23.35 -2.58 9.85
C ALA A 11 22.81 -3.13 8.51
N PHE A 12 22.97 -4.42 8.27
CA PHE A 12 22.43 -5.07 7.08
C PHE A 12 20.90 -5.14 7.10
N GLU A 13 20.29 -5.57 8.21
CA GLU A 13 18.82 -5.62 8.38
C GLU A 13 18.16 -4.24 8.26
N THR A 14 18.74 -3.21 8.88
CA THR A 14 18.25 -1.82 8.76
C THR A 14 18.33 -1.32 7.32
N SER A 15 19.45 -1.57 6.62
CA SER A 15 19.58 -1.18 5.20
C SER A 15 18.59 -1.91 4.29
N LEU A 16 18.23 -3.16 4.61
CA LEU A 16 17.23 -3.92 3.88
C LEU A 16 15.81 -3.44 4.18
N SER A 17 15.52 -3.09 5.44
CA SER A 17 14.25 -2.50 5.87
C SER A 17 13.97 -1.20 5.11
N GLU A 18 14.95 -0.30 5.04
CA GLU A 18 14.83 0.96 4.30
C GLU A 18 14.55 0.75 2.81
N LYS A 19 15.27 -0.18 2.16
CA LYS A 19 15.07 -0.49 0.74
C LYS A 19 13.68 -1.07 0.46
N ARG A 20 13.19 -1.97 1.34
CA ARG A 20 11.85 -2.56 1.22
C ARG A 20 10.76 -1.50 1.34
N MET A 21 10.93 -0.54 2.25
CA MET A 21 9.96 0.55 2.44
C MET A 21 9.86 1.44 1.19
N ARG A 22 11.01 1.87 0.64
CA ARG A 22 11.05 2.68 -0.59
C ARG A 22 10.46 1.97 -1.79
N PHE A 23 10.70 0.66 -1.91
CA PHE A 23 10.11 -0.14 -2.98
C PHE A 23 8.59 -0.24 -2.85
N GLY A 24 8.07 -0.47 -1.65
CA GLY A 24 6.62 -0.53 -1.40
C GLY A 24 5.92 0.80 -1.71
N GLU A 25 6.53 1.92 -1.33
CA GLU A 25 6.03 3.25 -1.65
C GLU A 25 5.99 3.48 -3.17
N ALA A 26 7.09 3.20 -3.87
CA ALA A 26 7.15 3.33 -5.33
C ALA A 26 6.13 2.44 -6.04
N LEU A 27 5.94 1.21 -5.58
CA LEU A 27 4.93 0.28 -6.12
C LEU A 27 3.51 0.87 -5.99
N MET A 28 3.16 1.40 -4.81
CA MET A 28 1.85 2.01 -4.59
C MET A 28 1.64 3.27 -5.43
N GLN A 29 2.65 4.12 -5.54
CA GLN A 29 2.58 5.32 -6.37
C GLN A 29 2.39 4.97 -7.85
N CYS A 30 3.19 4.05 -8.38
CA CYS A 30 3.05 3.59 -9.77
C CYS A 30 1.69 2.94 -10.04
N GLY A 31 1.20 2.09 -9.12
CA GLY A 31 -0.11 1.47 -9.23
C GLY A 31 -1.24 2.50 -9.25
N LEU A 32 -1.18 3.47 -8.33
CA LEU A 32 -2.19 4.53 -8.24
C LEU A 32 -2.20 5.42 -9.48
N VAL A 33 -1.03 5.86 -9.96
CA VAL A 33 -0.91 6.68 -11.18
C VAL A 33 -1.46 5.92 -12.39
N THR A 34 -1.15 4.63 -12.52
CA THR A 34 -1.61 3.80 -13.64
C THR A 34 -3.14 3.69 -13.68
N ILE A 35 -3.77 3.51 -12.51
CA ILE A 35 -5.23 3.45 -12.42
C ILE A 35 -5.84 4.80 -12.75
N LEU A 36 -5.37 5.88 -12.11
CA LEU A 36 -5.93 7.23 -12.29
C LEU A 36 -5.65 7.84 -13.67
N SER A 37 -4.62 7.37 -14.39
CA SER A 37 -4.34 7.80 -15.76
C SER A 37 -5.25 7.09 -16.76
N SER A 38 -5.62 5.84 -16.49
CA SER A 38 -6.29 4.94 -17.44
C SER A 38 -7.80 4.84 -17.22
N TYR A 39 -8.28 5.19 -16.02
CA TYR A 39 -9.67 5.06 -15.62
C TYR A 39 -10.17 6.32 -14.93
N ASP A 40 -11.42 6.66 -15.20
CA ASP A 40 -12.21 7.54 -14.35
C ASP A 40 -12.84 6.69 -13.24
N VAL A 41 -12.49 7.01 -12.00
CA VAL A 41 -12.90 6.27 -10.80
C VAL A 41 -13.94 7.08 -10.06
N THR A 42 -15.13 6.52 -9.84
CA THR A 42 -16.20 7.19 -9.08
C THR A 42 -16.69 6.31 -7.93
N LYS A 43 -17.17 6.95 -6.86
CA LYS A 43 -17.76 6.24 -5.71
C LYS A 43 -19.15 5.74 -6.09
N MET A 44 -19.47 4.51 -5.73
CA MET A 44 -20.85 4.01 -5.79
C MET A 44 -21.65 4.46 -4.56
N GLU A 45 -22.99 4.50 -4.66
CA GLU A 45 -23.87 4.83 -3.52
C GLU A 45 -23.70 3.88 -2.33
N LYS A 46 -23.27 2.64 -2.60
CA LYS A 46 -23.00 1.60 -1.59
C LYS A 46 -21.69 1.83 -0.83
N THR A 47 -20.87 2.77 -1.28
CA THR A 47 -19.57 3.05 -0.63
C THR A 47 -19.83 3.76 0.69
N PRO A 48 -19.30 3.25 1.80
CA PRO A 48 -19.46 3.91 3.09
C PRO A 48 -18.81 5.30 3.08
N SER A 49 -19.46 6.24 3.75
CA SER A 49 -19.00 7.64 3.82
C SER A 49 -17.78 7.83 4.73
N ALA A 50 -17.58 6.92 5.68
CA ALA A 50 -16.46 6.92 6.61
C ALA A 50 -15.77 5.56 6.61
N LEU A 51 -14.44 5.57 6.56
CA LEU A 51 -13.64 4.37 6.69
C LEU A 51 -13.55 3.98 8.17
N THR A 52 -14.25 2.93 8.57
CA THR A 52 -14.08 2.33 9.90
C THR A 52 -13.14 1.15 9.80
N HIS A 53 -12.25 0.99 10.79
CA HIS A 53 -11.34 -0.16 10.89
C HIS A 53 -11.45 -0.75 12.29
N ASP A 54 -11.24 -2.06 12.41
CA ASP A 54 -11.16 -2.72 13.71
C ASP A 54 -9.75 -2.49 14.31
N PRO A 55 -9.63 -1.74 15.42
CA PRO A 55 -8.33 -1.51 16.06
C PRO A 55 -7.71 -2.79 16.65
N LYS A 56 -8.45 -3.90 16.72
CA LYS A 56 -7.94 -5.21 17.15
C LYS A 56 -7.43 -6.06 15.99
N ALA A 57 -7.67 -5.65 14.74
CA ALA A 57 -7.19 -6.38 13.58
C ALA A 57 -5.66 -6.27 13.46
N PHE A 58 -5.02 -7.37 13.08
CA PHE A 58 -3.56 -7.41 12.88
C PHE A 58 -3.11 -6.55 11.69
N PHE A 59 -3.98 -6.39 10.69
CA PHE A 59 -3.78 -5.51 9.53
C PHE A 59 -4.81 -4.40 9.52
N PHE A 60 -4.40 -3.21 9.09
CA PHE A 60 -5.32 -2.12 8.82
C PHE A 60 -6.10 -2.45 7.54
N ALA A 61 -7.35 -2.84 7.72
CA ALA A 61 -8.31 -3.04 6.64
C ALA A 61 -9.63 -2.35 7.00
N PRO A 62 -10.34 -1.77 6.02
CA PRO A 62 -11.68 -1.27 6.25
C PRO A 62 -12.60 -2.42 6.65
N ASN A 63 -13.49 -2.18 7.63
CA ASN A 63 -14.48 -3.16 8.07
C ASN A 63 -15.56 -3.41 7.00
N GLU A 64 -15.73 -2.46 6.11
CA GLU A 64 -16.75 -2.44 5.08
C GLU A 64 -16.10 -2.44 3.69
N GLU A 65 -16.81 -2.97 2.71
CA GLU A 65 -16.33 -3.04 1.33
C GLU A 65 -16.37 -1.65 0.67
N ILE A 66 -15.33 -1.33 -0.10
CA ILE A 66 -15.23 -0.08 -0.84
C ILE A 66 -15.64 -0.36 -2.29
N TRP A 67 -16.79 0.19 -2.69
CA TRP A 67 -17.36 -0.03 -4.02
C TRP A 67 -17.01 1.11 -4.98
N LEU A 68 -16.21 0.82 -5.99
CA LEU A 68 -15.77 1.82 -6.98
C LEU A 68 -16.29 1.43 -8.36
N ASP A 69 -16.77 2.43 -9.11
CA ASP A 69 -17.03 2.27 -10.54
C ASP A 69 -15.81 2.74 -11.33
N PHE A 70 -15.43 1.94 -12.33
CA PHE A 70 -14.26 2.17 -13.17
C PHE A 70 -14.70 2.30 -14.62
N GLN A 71 -14.58 3.51 -15.17
CA GLN A 71 -14.81 3.76 -16.58
C GLN A 71 -13.46 3.95 -17.27
N LYS A 72 -13.20 3.22 -18.36
CA LYS A 72 -11.96 3.40 -19.10
C LYS A 72 -11.92 4.81 -19.68
N ARG A 73 -10.86 5.56 -19.36
CA ARG A 73 -10.69 6.91 -19.89
C ARG A 73 -10.36 6.80 -21.38
N THR A 74 -11.22 7.34 -22.22
CA THR A 74 -10.94 7.47 -23.65
C THR A 74 -10.21 8.80 -23.81
N SER A 75 -8.89 8.75 -23.99
CA SER A 75 -8.09 9.93 -24.30
C SER A 75 -8.27 10.37 -25.74
#